data_AF-U1QL51-F1
#
_entry.id   AF-U1QL51-F1
#
_cell.length_a   1.000
_cell.length_b   1.000
_cell.length_c   1.000
_cell.angle_alpha   90.00
_cell.angle_beta   90.00
_cell.angle_gamma   90.00
#
_symmetry.space_group_name_H-M   'P 1'
#
loop_
_entity.id
_entity.type
_entity.pdbx_description
1 polymer ?
#
loop_
_entity_poly.entity_id
_entity_poly.type
_entity_poly.pdbx_seq_one_letter_code
_entity_poly.pdbx_strand_id
1 'polypeptide(L)'
;MSSEPHTVTTSPQAHVRPTGPGSVGSLGRGSIERRRAALSPSRAKDFMQCPLMFRLRTVDRLPEPGSLATHKGTVVHGVLERLYDLPASDRRPETALDLLPSQWESHREKNPEVMELFEDSAGVESWLDEARGLIRTYFTLENPQRLEPAERELFVQTETGDGLLLRGFVDRLDVAPDGAMRVVDYKTGRSPGTRFMEEALFQMRFYALVLWRLRGRAPARLQLVYLKDGRVLTHDPRLAELERTETRLAHLWDEVEDCARSGEFRPRRSRLCDWCAFQEQCPLFGGTTPQIPDDGVTRLLSARRTVA
;
A
#
# COMPACT_ATOMS: atom_id res chain seq x y z
N MET A 1 -25.20 -28.39 -52.33
CA MET A 1 -26.27 -27.74 -51.53
C MET A 1 -26.49 -28.61 -50.31
N SER A 2 -26.61 -27.98 -49.13
CA SER A 2 -26.90 -28.56 -47.80
C SER A 2 -25.68 -29.22 -47.14
N SER A 3 -24.89 -28.57 -46.28
CA SER A 3 -25.14 -27.90 -44.99
C SER A 3 -25.28 -28.89 -43.81
N GLU A 4 -24.18 -29.14 -43.11
CA GLU A 4 -24.18 -29.63 -41.71
C GLU A 4 -23.34 -28.66 -40.85
N PRO A 5 -23.84 -28.21 -39.68
CA PRO A 5 -23.16 -27.22 -38.87
C PRO A 5 -22.27 -27.87 -37.79
N HIS A 6 -21.00 -27.42 -37.72
CA HIS A 6 -20.15 -27.69 -36.57
C HIS A 6 -20.58 -26.83 -35.38
N THR A 7 -21.06 -27.48 -34.33
CA THR A 7 -21.40 -26.87 -33.04
C THR A 7 -20.12 -26.56 -32.28
N VAL A 8 -19.81 -25.27 -32.08
CA VAL A 8 -18.72 -24.83 -31.20
C VAL A 8 -19.29 -24.68 -29.80
N THR A 9 -18.83 -25.53 -28.88
CA THR A 9 -19.11 -25.43 -27.45
C THR A 9 -18.33 -24.26 -26.86
N THR A 10 -19.01 -23.16 -26.54
CA THR A 10 -18.48 -22.04 -25.76
C THR A 10 -18.51 -22.36 -24.27
N SER A 11 -17.34 -22.53 -23.66
CA SER A 11 -17.18 -22.55 -22.20
C SER A 11 -17.42 -21.15 -21.60
N PRO A 12 -18.08 -21.03 -20.43
CA PRO A 12 -18.35 -19.74 -19.82
C PRO A 12 -17.06 -19.11 -19.28
N GLN A 13 -16.76 -17.90 -19.75
CA GLN A 13 -15.69 -17.06 -19.22
C GLN A 13 -16.02 -16.66 -17.78
N ALA A 14 -15.17 -17.08 -16.85
CA ALA A 14 -15.24 -16.64 -15.45
C ALA A 14 -14.88 -15.16 -15.37
N HIS A 15 -15.84 -14.33 -14.97
CA HIS A 15 -15.64 -12.92 -14.69
C HIS A 15 -14.67 -12.75 -13.50
N VAL A 16 -13.46 -12.25 -13.77
CA VAL A 16 -12.50 -11.84 -12.75
C VAL A 16 -12.78 -10.38 -12.38
N ARG A 17 -13.00 -10.12 -11.08
CA ARG A 17 -13.31 -8.78 -10.53
C ARG A 17 -12.03 -8.00 -10.20
N PRO A 18 -11.99 -6.68 -10.43
CA PRO A 18 -10.87 -5.81 -10.07
C PRO A 18 -10.91 -5.42 -8.58
N THR A 19 -9.77 -5.45 -7.88
CA THR A 19 -9.62 -4.98 -6.49
C THR A 19 -8.37 -4.10 -6.36
N GLY A 20 -8.52 -2.79 -6.57
CA GLY A 20 -7.47 -1.80 -6.32
C GLY A 20 -7.34 -1.41 -4.82
N PRO A 21 -6.29 -0.67 -4.44
CA PRO A 21 -5.92 -0.41 -3.05
C PRO A 21 -6.59 0.87 -2.55
N GLY A 22 -7.76 0.76 -1.93
CA GLY A 22 -8.41 1.94 -1.35
C GLY A 22 -9.88 1.72 -1.07
N SER A 23 -10.19 0.86 -0.11
CA SER A 23 -11.49 0.78 0.56
C SER A 23 -11.41 -0.31 1.62
N VAL A 24 -11.52 0.08 2.90
CA VAL A 24 -11.89 -0.85 3.96
C VAL A 24 -13.41 -1.03 3.85
N GLY A 25 -13.88 -2.02 3.08
CA GLY A 25 -15.32 -2.19 2.87
C GLY A 25 -15.75 -3.53 2.27
N SER A 26 -16.26 -4.41 3.13
CA SER A 26 -17.12 -5.58 2.88
C SER A 26 -16.57 -6.71 1.99
N LEU A 27 -15.90 -7.66 2.62
CA LEU A 27 -15.65 -8.98 2.05
C LEU A 27 -16.85 -9.91 2.29
N GLY A 28 -17.18 -10.67 1.26
CA GLY A 28 -18.34 -11.55 1.18
C GLY A 28 -18.47 -12.54 2.33
N ARG A 29 -19.73 -12.91 2.57
CA ARG A 29 -20.21 -13.88 3.57
C ARG A 29 -19.59 -15.28 3.33
N GLY A 30 -18.42 -15.49 3.90
CA GLY A 30 -17.86 -16.79 4.25
C GLY A 30 -17.30 -16.65 5.66
N SER A 31 -17.84 -17.44 6.61
CA SER A 31 -17.48 -17.59 8.02
C SER A 31 -16.54 -16.54 8.64
N ILE A 32 -17.07 -15.79 9.62
CA ILE A 32 -16.36 -14.86 10.51
C ILE A 32 -15.37 -15.65 11.40
N GLU A 33 -14.32 -16.21 10.83
CA GLU A 33 -13.05 -16.26 11.55
C GLU A 33 -12.61 -14.81 11.66
N ARG A 34 -12.52 -14.28 12.88
CA ARG A 34 -11.99 -12.94 13.13
C ARG A 34 -10.64 -12.84 12.41
N ARG A 35 -10.59 -12.04 11.33
CA ARG A 35 -9.36 -11.91 10.57
C ARG A 35 -8.26 -11.43 11.49
N ARG A 36 -7.30 -12.32 11.68
CA ARG A 36 -6.04 -12.10 12.36
C ARG A 36 -5.46 -10.75 11.93
N ALA A 37 -5.00 -9.96 12.90
CA ALA A 37 -4.21 -8.77 12.62
C ALA A 37 -2.90 -9.17 11.93
N ALA A 38 -2.23 -8.17 11.35
CA ALA A 38 -0.98 -8.37 10.65
C ALA A 38 -0.14 -7.10 10.76
N LEU A 39 1.18 -7.26 10.78
CA LEU A 39 2.10 -6.16 10.56
C LEU A 39 2.18 -5.86 9.07
N SER A 40 1.99 -4.61 8.69
CA SER A 40 2.20 -4.09 7.33
C SER A 40 3.34 -3.07 7.34
N PRO A 41 3.93 -2.72 6.18
CA PRO A 41 4.97 -1.71 6.13
C PRO A 41 4.51 -0.36 6.70
N SER A 42 3.27 0.05 6.39
CA SER A 42 2.68 1.29 6.91
C SER A 42 2.51 1.25 8.43
N ARG A 43 2.01 0.15 8.98
CA ARG A 43 1.86 -0.04 10.44
C ARG A 43 3.20 -0.05 11.16
N ALA A 44 4.20 -0.73 10.60
CA ALA A 44 5.56 -0.72 11.12
C ALA A 44 6.11 0.71 11.17
N LYS A 45 5.94 1.46 10.07
CA LYS A 45 6.36 2.86 9.97
C LYS A 45 5.64 3.75 11.00
N ASP A 46 4.33 3.61 11.13
CA ASP A 46 3.52 4.39 12.07
C ASP A 46 4.00 4.20 13.51
N PHE A 47 4.24 2.94 13.92
CA PHE A 47 4.73 2.65 15.27
C PHE A 47 6.14 3.21 15.49
N MET A 48 7.06 3.02 14.54
CA MET A 48 8.40 3.60 14.59
C MET A 48 8.37 5.13 14.65
N GLN A 49 7.40 5.77 14.01
CA GLN A 49 7.23 7.23 14.03
C GLN A 49 6.66 7.71 15.38
N CYS A 50 5.56 7.12 15.84
CA CYS A 50 4.89 7.48 17.08
C CYS A 50 3.95 6.35 17.55
N PRO A 51 4.25 5.66 18.66
CA PRO A 51 3.39 4.61 19.20
C PRO A 51 1.94 5.05 19.47
N LEU A 52 1.72 6.28 19.96
CA LEU A 52 0.36 6.79 20.17
C LEU A 52 -0.41 6.93 18.85
N MET A 53 0.20 7.46 17.80
CA MET A 53 -0.44 7.59 16.49
C MET A 53 -0.76 6.21 15.90
N PHE A 54 0.16 5.25 16.02
CA PHE A 54 -0.09 3.86 15.66
C PHE A 54 -1.30 3.28 16.40
N ARG A 55 -1.40 3.51 17.72
CA ARG A 55 -2.51 3.05 18.55
C ARG A 55 -3.84 3.62 18.05
N LEU A 56 -3.94 4.95 17.95
CA LEU A 56 -5.17 5.65 17.56
C LEU A 56 -5.68 5.20 16.18
N ARG A 57 -4.75 4.95 15.25
CA ARG A 57 -5.07 4.46 13.89
C ARG A 57 -5.38 2.96 13.83
N THR A 58 -4.58 2.11 14.46
CA THR A 58 -4.60 0.65 14.24
C THR A 58 -5.41 -0.09 15.30
N VAL A 59 -5.31 0.34 16.55
CA VAL A 59 -6.01 -0.26 17.69
C VAL A 59 -7.38 0.37 17.81
N ASP A 60 -7.43 1.69 18.00
CA ASP A 60 -8.65 2.43 18.27
C ASP A 60 -9.47 2.64 16.98
N ARG A 61 -8.82 2.65 15.81
CA ARG A 61 -9.42 2.84 14.47
C ARG A 61 -10.25 4.12 14.37
N LEU A 62 -9.72 5.20 14.92
CA LEU A 62 -10.33 6.51 14.74
C LEU A 62 -10.38 6.85 13.24
N PRO A 63 -11.49 7.45 12.76
CA PRO A 63 -11.61 7.85 11.37
C PRO A 63 -10.57 8.92 11.05
N GLU A 64 -9.97 8.81 9.87
CA GLU A 64 -9.08 9.81 9.31
C GLU A 64 -9.56 10.11 7.89
N PRO A 65 -9.96 11.35 7.56
CA PRO A 65 -10.36 11.71 6.21
C PRO A 65 -9.18 11.67 5.24
N GLY A 66 -7.96 11.41 5.71
CA GLY A 66 -6.75 11.46 4.90
C GLY A 66 -6.34 12.89 4.56
N SER A 67 -5.45 13.03 3.59
CA SER A 67 -5.01 14.31 3.06
C SER A 67 -5.21 14.32 1.53
N LEU A 68 -5.30 15.51 0.94
CA LEU A 68 -5.29 15.66 -0.51
C LEU A 68 -4.08 14.95 -1.16
N ALA A 69 -2.93 14.89 -0.47
CA ALA A 69 -1.75 14.19 -0.96
C ALA A 69 -1.94 12.66 -0.99
N THR A 70 -2.54 12.07 0.04
CA THR A 70 -2.78 10.62 0.10
C THR A 70 -3.83 10.19 -0.91
N HIS A 71 -4.92 10.94 -1.08
CA HIS A 71 -5.91 10.65 -2.12
C HIS A 71 -5.34 10.77 -3.52
N LYS A 72 -4.42 11.71 -3.76
CA LYS A 72 -3.77 11.86 -5.07
C LYS A 72 -2.92 10.63 -5.38
N GLY A 73 -2.24 10.11 -4.36
CA GLY A 73 -1.57 8.81 -4.40
C GLY A 73 -2.50 7.72 -4.91
N THR A 74 -3.62 7.49 -4.23
CA THR A 74 -4.60 6.46 -4.59
C THR A 74 -5.11 6.61 -6.02
N VAL A 75 -5.49 7.82 -6.45
CA VAL A 75 -6.00 8.06 -7.80
C VAL A 75 -4.93 7.81 -8.87
N VAL A 76 -3.71 8.29 -8.66
CA VAL A 76 -2.60 8.07 -9.61
C VAL A 76 -2.21 6.60 -9.68
N HIS A 77 -2.15 5.89 -8.55
CA HIS A 77 -1.88 4.45 -8.53
C HIS A 77 -2.95 3.69 -9.29
N GLY A 78 -4.23 4.01 -9.08
CA GLY A 78 -5.33 3.40 -9.83
C GLY A 78 -5.23 3.63 -11.34
N VAL A 79 -4.81 4.83 -11.79
CA VAL A 79 -4.55 5.09 -13.22
C VAL A 79 -3.43 4.18 -13.74
N LEU A 80 -2.29 4.11 -13.03
CA LEU A 80 -1.16 3.28 -13.45
C LEU A 80 -1.47 1.78 -13.40
N GLU A 81 -2.30 1.34 -12.45
CA GLU A 81 -2.83 -0.02 -12.40
C GLU A 81 -3.64 -0.30 -13.66
N ARG A 82 -4.71 0.48 -13.93
CA ARG A 82 -5.60 0.27 -15.09
C ARG A 82 -4.91 0.45 -16.43
N LEU A 83 -3.85 1.24 -16.51
CA LEU A 83 -3.05 1.38 -17.74
C LEU A 83 -2.59 0.02 -18.26
N TYR A 84 -2.22 -0.89 -17.36
CA TYR A 84 -1.74 -2.23 -17.74
C TYR A 84 -2.86 -3.23 -18.08
N ASP A 85 -4.14 -2.88 -17.87
CA ASP A 85 -5.26 -3.68 -18.40
C ASP A 85 -5.38 -3.52 -19.93
N LEU A 86 -4.77 -2.47 -20.49
CA LEU A 86 -4.79 -2.19 -21.92
C LEU A 86 -3.76 -3.05 -22.66
N PRO A 87 -3.98 -3.33 -23.96
CA PRO A 87 -2.96 -3.87 -24.84
C PRO A 87 -1.69 -3.00 -24.81
N ALA A 88 -0.52 -3.63 -24.88
CA ALA A 88 0.76 -2.92 -24.78
C ALA A 88 0.89 -1.74 -25.76
N SER A 89 0.37 -1.85 -26.98
CA SER A 89 0.35 -0.77 -27.98
C SER A 89 -0.45 0.46 -27.55
N ASP A 90 -1.43 0.30 -26.66
CA ASP A 90 -2.34 1.35 -26.19
C ASP A 90 -1.92 1.99 -24.87
N ARG A 91 -0.85 1.50 -24.25
CA ARG A 91 -0.29 2.07 -23.02
C ARG A 91 0.49 3.37 -23.32
N ARG A 92 -0.23 4.42 -23.75
CA ARG A 92 0.31 5.72 -24.16
C ARG A 92 -0.02 6.83 -23.14
N PRO A 93 0.75 7.94 -23.11
CA PRO A 93 0.49 9.05 -22.18
C PRO A 93 -0.94 9.58 -22.24
N GLU A 94 -1.48 9.76 -23.45
CA GLU A 94 -2.82 10.29 -23.67
C GLU A 94 -3.87 9.35 -23.08
N THR A 95 -3.72 8.04 -23.34
CA THR A 95 -4.64 7.03 -22.84
C THR A 95 -4.60 6.91 -21.31
N ALA A 96 -3.43 7.07 -20.67
CA ALA A 96 -3.35 7.11 -19.21
C ALA A 96 -4.06 8.36 -18.64
N LEU A 97 -3.94 9.52 -19.29
CA LEU A 97 -4.62 10.74 -18.88
C LEU A 97 -6.14 10.63 -19.04
N ASP A 98 -6.62 9.94 -20.07
CA ASP A 98 -8.05 9.68 -20.32
C ASP A 98 -8.68 8.79 -19.24
N LEU A 99 -7.89 7.96 -18.54
CA LEU A 99 -8.37 7.15 -17.41
C LEU A 99 -8.63 7.99 -16.15
N LEU A 100 -7.95 9.12 -15.97
CA LEU A 100 -7.95 9.91 -14.74
C LEU A 100 -9.36 10.39 -14.31
N PRO A 101 -10.21 10.95 -15.19
CA PRO A 101 -11.55 11.39 -14.79
C PRO A 101 -12.41 10.26 -14.20
N SER A 102 -12.39 9.08 -14.84
CA SER A 102 -13.14 7.91 -14.36
C SER A 102 -12.60 7.36 -13.03
N GLN A 103 -11.29 7.47 -12.82
CA GLN A 103 -10.64 7.08 -11.57
C GLN A 103 -11.01 8.03 -10.44
N TRP A 104 -11.00 9.32 -10.71
CA TRP A 104 -11.43 10.34 -9.77
C TRP A 104 -12.91 10.16 -9.38
N GLU A 105 -13.78 9.90 -10.36
CA GLU A 105 -15.19 9.61 -10.09
C GLU A 105 -15.37 8.42 -9.15
N SER A 106 -14.75 7.28 -9.49
CA SER A 106 -14.85 6.09 -8.64
C SER A 106 -14.25 6.31 -7.24
N HIS A 107 -13.21 7.14 -7.13
CA HIS A 107 -12.59 7.47 -5.85
C HIS A 107 -13.50 8.35 -4.98
N ARG A 108 -14.10 9.40 -5.55
CA ARG A 108 -14.99 10.32 -4.82
C ARG A 108 -16.29 9.63 -4.38
N GLU A 109 -16.82 8.70 -5.18
CA GLU A 109 -18.00 7.90 -4.81
C GLU A 109 -17.73 7.04 -3.56
N LYS A 110 -16.51 6.52 -3.42
CA LYS A 110 -16.11 5.68 -2.30
C LYS A 110 -15.68 6.46 -1.06
N ASN A 111 -15.25 7.71 -1.24
CA ASN A 111 -14.71 8.56 -0.18
C ASN A 111 -15.29 9.98 -0.34
N PRO A 112 -16.60 10.18 -0.16
CA PRO A 112 -17.26 11.47 -0.40
C PRO A 112 -16.66 12.62 0.44
N GLU A 113 -16.15 12.32 1.63
CA GLU A 113 -15.48 13.26 2.55
C GLU A 113 -14.24 13.92 1.94
N VAL A 114 -13.64 13.36 0.87
CA VAL A 114 -12.53 13.99 0.16
C VAL A 114 -12.90 15.38 -0.37
N MET A 115 -14.18 15.59 -0.69
CA MET A 115 -14.67 16.87 -1.20
C MET A 115 -14.63 17.97 -0.14
N GLU A 116 -14.70 17.61 1.15
CA GLU A 116 -14.61 18.55 2.27
C GLU A 116 -13.18 19.09 2.47
N LEU A 117 -12.19 18.44 1.87
CA LEU A 117 -10.78 18.87 1.91
C LEU A 117 -10.47 20.00 0.90
N PHE A 118 -11.38 20.29 -0.03
CA PHE A 118 -11.23 21.37 -1.00
C PHE A 118 -11.99 22.61 -0.55
N GLU A 119 -11.37 23.78 -0.70
CA GLU A 119 -12.03 25.08 -0.42
C GLU A 119 -13.14 25.37 -1.43
N ASP A 120 -12.92 25.00 -2.70
CA ASP A 120 -13.87 25.20 -3.79
C ASP A 120 -13.64 24.20 -4.96
N SER A 121 -14.49 24.31 -5.99
CA SER A 121 -14.39 23.48 -7.20
C SER A 121 -13.12 23.73 -8.03
N ALA A 122 -12.52 24.93 -7.98
CA ALA A 122 -11.29 25.22 -8.70
C ALA A 122 -10.09 24.49 -8.06
N GLY A 123 -10.13 24.27 -6.74
CA GLY A 123 -9.19 23.43 -6.02
C GLY A 123 -9.13 21.98 -6.55
N VAL A 124 -10.27 21.43 -6.95
CA VAL A 124 -10.35 20.06 -7.50
C VAL A 124 -9.62 19.97 -8.84
N GLU A 125 -9.86 20.91 -9.75
CA GLU A 125 -9.23 20.86 -11.08
C GLU A 125 -7.71 21.08 -10.99
N SER A 126 -7.26 22.02 -10.16
CA SER A 126 -5.83 22.25 -9.89
C SER A 126 -5.16 20.98 -9.34
N TRP A 127 -5.84 20.29 -8.42
CA TRP A 127 -5.34 19.04 -7.86
C TRP A 127 -5.30 17.89 -8.87
N LEU A 128 -6.28 17.80 -9.76
CA LEU A 128 -6.26 16.85 -10.89
C LEU A 128 -5.14 17.18 -11.87
N ASP A 129 -4.85 18.46 -12.11
CA ASP A 129 -3.74 18.88 -12.97
C ASP A 129 -2.38 18.48 -12.40
N GLU A 130 -2.22 18.54 -11.07
CA GLU A 130 -1.06 17.94 -10.42
C GLU A 130 -0.97 16.43 -10.66
N ALA A 131 -2.09 15.69 -10.58
CA ALA A 131 -2.12 14.26 -10.86
C ALA A 131 -1.74 13.96 -12.32
N ARG A 132 -2.22 14.76 -13.28
CA ARG A 132 -1.82 14.67 -14.69
C ARG A 132 -0.31 14.89 -14.86
N GLY A 133 0.27 15.82 -14.11
CA GLY A 133 1.72 16.03 -14.07
C GLY A 133 2.48 14.78 -13.61
N LEU A 134 2.03 14.12 -12.54
CA LEU A 134 2.63 12.88 -12.03
C LEU A 134 2.53 11.73 -13.04
N ILE A 135 1.37 11.58 -13.71
CA ILE A 135 1.17 10.58 -14.76
C ILE A 135 2.11 10.84 -15.94
N ARG A 136 2.27 12.10 -16.38
CA ARG A 136 3.24 12.43 -17.45
C ARG A 136 4.67 12.09 -17.05
N THR A 137 5.06 12.36 -15.80
CA THR A 137 6.40 11.98 -15.32
C THR A 137 6.63 10.47 -15.39
N TYR A 138 5.62 9.64 -15.12
CA TYR A 138 5.78 8.18 -15.24
C TYR A 138 6.32 7.76 -16.63
N PHE A 139 5.79 8.35 -17.71
CA PHE A 139 6.22 8.04 -19.08
C PHE A 139 7.63 8.55 -19.45
N THR A 140 8.24 9.41 -18.62
CA THR A 140 9.65 9.78 -18.78
C THR A 140 10.59 8.79 -18.09
N LEU A 141 10.06 8.00 -17.14
CA LEU A 141 10.83 7.04 -16.35
C LEU A 141 10.76 5.63 -16.94
N GLU A 142 9.61 5.25 -17.48
CA GLU A 142 9.38 3.91 -18.02
C GLU A 142 8.59 3.96 -19.33
N ASN A 143 8.79 2.94 -20.16
CA ASN A 143 7.97 2.70 -21.34
C ASN A 143 7.02 1.51 -21.06
N PRO A 144 5.75 1.75 -20.69
CA PRO A 144 4.81 0.68 -20.35
C PRO A 144 4.45 -0.22 -21.53
N GLN A 145 4.67 0.22 -22.77
CA GLN A 145 4.46 -0.62 -23.97
C GLN A 145 5.47 -1.76 -24.08
N ARG A 146 6.57 -1.70 -23.31
CA ARG A 146 7.64 -2.72 -23.27
C ARG A 146 7.64 -3.54 -21.98
N LEU A 147 6.65 -3.34 -21.12
CA LEU A 147 6.55 -3.98 -19.81
C LEU A 147 5.27 -4.79 -19.77
N GLU A 148 5.36 -6.02 -19.26
CA GLU A 148 4.21 -6.85 -18.95
C GLU A 148 4.35 -7.30 -17.49
N PRO A 149 3.74 -6.57 -16.54
CA PRO A 149 3.78 -6.95 -15.13
C PRO A 149 3.13 -8.31 -14.92
N ALA A 150 3.74 -9.15 -14.10
CA ALA A 150 3.14 -10.44 -13.75
C ALA A 150 1.95 -10.25 -12.82
N GLU A 151 2.04 -9.28 -11.90
CA GLU A 151 0.98 -8.96 -10.94
C GLU A 151 0.94 -7.44 -10.72
N ARG A 152 -0.24 -6.91 -10.42
CA ARG A 152 -0.50 -5.53 -10.01
C ARG A 152 -1.39 -5.56 -8.79
N GLU A 153 -1.16 -4.65 -7.85
CA GLU A 153 -1.91 -4.60 -6.59
C GLU A 153 -1.92 -5.96 -5.87
N LEU A 154 -0.77 -6.64 -5.91
CA LEU A 154 -0.62 -8.00 -5.43
C LEU A 154 -0.76 -8.02 -3.92
N PHE A 155 -1.85 -8.60 -3.44
CA PHE A 155 -1.99 -8.95 -2.04
C PHE A 155 -0.96 -10.02 -1.66
N VAL A 156 -0.12 -9.70 -0.68
CA VAL A 156 0.89 -10.63 -0.15
C VAL A 156 0.70 -10.82 1.35
N GLN A 157 0.88 -12.07 1.80
CA GLN A 157 0.80 -12.42 3.20
C GLN A 157 1.72 -13.60 3.51
N THR A 158 2.54 -13.51 4.55
CA THR A 158 3.34 -14.63 5.06
C THR A 158 3.38 -14.59 6.58
N GLU A 159 3.68 -15.73 7.21
CA GLU A 159 4.06 -15.78 8.62
C GLU A 159 5.59 -15.88 8.72
N THR A 160 6.19 -15.18 9.70
CA THR A 160 7.59 -15.34 10.09
C THR A 160 7.80 -16.62 10.89
N GLY A 161 9.05 -16.99 11.16
CA GLY A 161 9.37 -18.18 11.96
C GLY A 161 8.78 -18.20 13.37
N ASP A 162 8.59 -17.03 14.00
CA ASP A 162 7.93 -16.86 15.31
C ASP A 162 6.41 -16.66 15.21
N GLY A 163 5.83 -16.87 14.01
CA GLY A 163 4.40 -16.83 13.78
C GLY A 163 3.79 -15.43 13.63
N LEU A 164 4.59 -14.36 13.53
CA LEU A 164 4.08 -13.02 13.22
C LEU A 164 3.56 -12.95 11.77
N LEU A 165 2.32 -12.53 11.61
CA LEU A 165 1.69 -12.35 10.30
C LEU A 165 2.13 -11.04 9.66
N LEU A 166 2.82 -11.13 8.54
CA LEU A 166 3.17 -10.01 7.67
C LEU A 166 2.16 -9.94 6.53
N ARG A 167 1.65 -8.74 6.22
CA ARG A 167 0.67 -8.53 5.16
C ARG A 167 0.85 -7.17 4.49
N GLY A 168 0.66 -7.12 3.17
CA GLY A 168 0.60 -5.86 2.45
C GLY A 168 0.17 -6.03 1.00
N PHE A 169 0.32 -4.95 0.24
CA PHE A 169 0.02 -4.89 -1.19
C PHE A 169 1.25 -4.38 -1.92
N VAL A 170 1.66 -5.09 -2.97
CA VAL A 170 2.74 -4.67 -3.86
C VAL A 170 2.10 -4.02 -5.09
N ASP A 171 2.39 -2.75 -5.34
CA ASP A 171 1.81 -2.00 -6.47
C ASP A 171 2.02 -2.74 -7.80
N ARG A 172 3.26 -3.18 -8.06
CA ARG A 172 3.60 -3.92 -9.29
C ARG A 172 4.74 -4.91 -9.07
N LEU A 173 4.57 -6.12 -9.60
CA LEU A 173 5.59 -7.16 -9.62
C LEU A 173 5.88 -7.57 -11.05
N ASP A 174 7.10 -7.33 -11.50
CA ASP A 174 7.60 -7.79 -12.79
C ASP A 174 8.35 -9.12 -12.59
N VAL A 175 8.15 -10.09 -13.47
CA VAL A 175 8.85 -11.39 -13.44
C VAL A 175 9.44 -11.67 -14.81
N ALA A 176 10.76 -11.84 -14.87
CA ALA A 176 11.48 -12.21 -16.09
C ALA A 176 11.28 -13.70 -16.42
N PRO A 177 11.56 -14.14 -17.67
CA PRO A 177 11.43 -15.55 -18.07
C PRO A 177 12.25 -16.54 -17.23
N ASP A 178 13.37 -16.10 -16.64
CA ASP A 178 14.22 -16.89 -15.74
C ASP A 178 13.73 -16.89 -14.27
N GLY A 179 12.57 -16.28 -14.01
CA GLY A 179 11.96 -16.13 -12.70
C GLY A 179 12.55 -15.02 -11.83
N ALA A 180 13.47 -14.19 -12.34
CA ALA A 180 13.95 -13.03 -11.61
C ALA A 180 12.82 -12.01 -11.40
N MET A 181 12.59 -11.61 -10.15
CA MET A 181 11.51 -10.69 -9.81
C MET A 181 12.03 -9.28 -9.56
N ARG A 182 11.28 -8.27 -10.03
CA ARG A 182 11.46 -6.87 -9.70
C ARG A 182 10.19 -6.33 -9.04
N VAL A 183 10.33 -5.87 -7.80
CA VAL A 183 9.24 -5.22 -7.04
C VAL A 183 9.28 -3.73 -7.35
N VAL A 184 8.16 -3.17 -7.76
CA VAL A 184 8.01 -1.75 -8.06
C VAL A 184 6.92 -1.16 -7.19
N ASP A 185 7.23 -0.02 -6.57
CA ASP A 185 6.30 0.78 -5.77
C ASP A 185 6.35 2.23 -6.29
N TYR A 186 5.18 2.79 -6.58
CA TYR A 186 5.05 4.15 -7.08
C TYR A 186 4.94 5.12 -5.91
N LYS A 187 5.60 6.28 -6.03
CA LYS A 187 5.55 7.34 -5.02
C LYS A 187 5.16 8.65 -5.69
N THR A 188 4.05 9.25 -5.25
CA THR A 188 3.57 10.55 -5.72
C THR A 188 4.21 11.74 -4.98
N GLY A 189 4.97 11.48 -3.92
CA GLY A 189 5.81 12.46 -3.22
C GLY A 189 7.19 12.62 -3.88
N ARG A 190 8.00 13.56 -3.34
CA ARG A 190 9.40 13.72 -3.77
C ARG A 190 10.28 12.59 -3.27
N SER A 191 11.37 12.32 -3.98
CA SER A 191 12.40 11.38 -3.51
C SER A 191 13.03 11.83 -2.18
N PRO A 192 13.37 10.88 -1.30
CA PRO A 192 14.06 11.19 -0.04
C PRO A 192 15.48 11.69 -0.33
N GLY A 193 15.95 12.64 0.49
CA GLY A 193 17.38 12.96 0.53
C GLY A 193 18.20 11.78 1.05
N THR A 194 19.52 11.80 0.82
CA THR A 194 20.44 10.68 1.11
C THR A 194 20.29 10.11 2.53
N ARG A 195 20.07 10.98 3.52
CA ARG A 195 19.90 10.61 4.93
C ARG A 195 18.66 9.72 5.19
N PHE A 196 17.64 9.79 4.35
CA PHE A 196 16.35 9.11 4.53
C PHE A 196 16.14 7.95 3.54
N MET A 197 17.12 7.67 2.67
CA MET A 197 17.03 6.57 1.70
C MET A 197 16.83 5.22 2.40
N GLU A 198 17.51 4.98 3.51
CA GLU A 198 17.44 3.70 4.23
C GLU A 198 16.04 3.41 4.80
N GLU A 199 15.32 4.45 5.23
CA GLU A 199 13.92 4.32 5.67
C GLU A 199 12.99 3.95 4.50
N ALA A 200 13.19 4.57 3.33
CA ALA A 200 12.44 4.22 2.13
C ALA A 200 12.72 2.78 1.67
N LEU A 201 13.99 2.36 1.72
CA LEU A 201 14.38 0.99 1.38
C LEU A 201 13.88 -0.05 2.40
N PHE A 202 13.72 0.31 3.67
CA PHE A 202 13.13 -0.60 4.67
C PHE A 202 11.73 -1.08 4.26
N GLN A 203 10.86 -0.19 3.77
CA GLN A 203 9.55 -0.57 3.25
C GLN A 203 9.67 -1.57 2.10
N MET A 204 10.63 -1.40 1.20
CA MET A 204 10.82 -2.32 0.08
C MET A 204 11.40 -3.67 0.51
N ARG A 205 12.31 -3.68 1.49
CA ARG A 205 12.86 -4.93 2.06
C ARG A 205 11.79 -5.76 2.76
N PHE A 206 10.75 -5.13 3.33
CA PHE A 206 9.58 -5.84 3.83
C PHE A 206 8.93 -6.67 2.71
N TYR A 207 8.63 -6.06 1.55
CA TYR A 207 8.00 -6.80 0.45
C TYR A 207 8.91 -7.87 -0.14
N ALA A 208 10.22 -7.61 -0.24
CA ALA A 208 11.17 -8.66 -0.63
C ALA A 208 11.17 -9.84 0.34
N LEU A 209 11.14 -9.60 1.66
CA LEU A 209 11.04 -10.65 2.65
C LEU A 209 9.76 -11.48 2.47
N VAL A 210 8.61 -10.81 2.33
CA VAL A 210 7.32 -11.50 2.16
C VAL A 210 7.31 -12.35 0.88
N LEU A 211 7.78 -11.79 -0.24
CA LEU A 211 7.86 -12.52 -1.51
C LEU A 211 8.87 -13.67 -1.45
N TRP A 212 10.00 -13.49 -0.76
CA TRP A 212 10.98 -14.56 -0.57
C TRP A 212 10.39 -15.74 0.19
N ARG A 213 9.68 -15.48 1.29
CA ARG A 213 8.99 -16.53 2.07
C ARG A 213 7.87 -17.21 1.26
N LEU A 214 7.10 -16.44 0.49
CA LEU A 214 6.00 -16.97 -0.32
C LEU A 214 6.43 -17.79 -1.53
N ARG A 215 7.49 -17.35 -2.23
CA ARG A 215 7.87 -17.89 -3.55
C ARG A 215 9.18 -18.68 -3.51
N GLY A 216 9.85 -18.77 -2.36
CA GLY A 216 11.14 -19.45 -2.20
C GLY A 216 12.33 -18.75 -2.88
N ARG A 217 12.10 -17.60 -3.53
CA ARG A 217 13.12 -16.81 -4.23
C ARG A 217 12.97 -15.34 -3.88
N ALA A 218 14.06 -14.70 -3.46
CA ALA A 218 14.06 -13.27 -3.21
C ALA A 218 13.97 -12.48 -4.52
N PRO A 219 13.30 -11.31 -4.54
CA PRO A 219 13.40 -10.39 -5.66
C PRO A 219 14.83 -10.00 -5.94
N ALA A 220 15.18 -9.93 -7.23
CA ALA A 220 16.51 -9.51 -7.68
C ALA A 220 16.67 -7.98 -7.61
N ARG A 221 15.55 -7.25 -7.69
CA ARG A 221 15.54 -5.78 -7.64
C ARG A 221 14.31 -5.24 -6.93
N LEU A 222 14.52 -4.20 -6.14
CA LEU A 222 13.52 -3.33 -5.55
C LEU A 222 13.61 -1.97 -6.23
N GLN A 223 12.46 -1.38 -6.57
CA GLN A 223 12.38 -0.12 -7.28
C GLN A 223 11.30 0.79 -6.68
N LEU A 224 11.70 2.00 -6.30
CA LEU A 224 10.80 3.08 -5.90
C LEU A 224 10.79 4.12 -7.01
N VAL A 225 9.63 4.36 -7.60
CA VAL A 225 9.44 5.28 -8.74
C VAL A 225 8.80 6.57 -8.22
N TYR A 226 9.61 7.61 -8.03
CA TYR A 226 9.16 8.91 -7.53
C TYR A 226 8.70 9.81 -8.68
N LEU A 227 7.38 9.98 -8.78
CA LEU A 227 6.70 10.68 -9.87
C LEU A 227 6.77 12.20 -9.73
N LYS A 228 6.98 12.74 -8.51
CA LYS A 228 7.00 14.20 -8.31
C LYS A 228 8.25 14.86 -8.88
N ASP A 229 9.38 14.16 -8.85
CA ASP A 229 10.69 14.67 -9.26
C ASP A 229 11.39 13.78 -10.30
N GLY A 230 10.70 12.78 -10.85
CA GLY A 230 11.19 11.98 -11.96
C GLY A 230 12.42 11.14 -11.60
N ARG A 231 12.42 10.53 -10.42
CA ARG A 231 13.57 9.77 -9.91
C ARG A 231 13.21 8.32 -9.64
N VAL A 232 14.14 7.43 -9.94
CA VAL A 232 14.02 6.01 -9.62
C VAL A 232 15.12 5.64 -8.63
N LEU A 233 14.73 5.16 -7.47
CA LEU A 233 15.64 4.55 -6.50
C LEU A 233 15.57 3.04 -6.66
N THR A 234 16.73 2.41 -6.83
CA THR A 234 16.85 0.95 -6.95
C THR A 234 17.71 0.38 -5.83
N HIS A 235 17.42 -0.86 -5.44
CA HIS A 235 18.22 -1.64 -4.52
C HIS A 235 18.12 -3.11 -4.87
N ASP A 236 19.26 -3.80 -4.97
CA ASP A 236 19.33 -5.23 -5.27
C ASP A 236 19.57 -5.96 -3.92
N PRO A 237 18.53 -6.55 -3.29
CA PRO A 237 18.62 -7.02 -1.92
C PRO A 237 19.41 -8.33 -1.82
N ARG A 238 20.28 -8.42 -0.81
CA ARG A 238 20.96 -9.67 -0.44
C ARG A 238 20.13 -10.44 0.59
N LEU A 239 20.21 -11.77 0.60
CA LEU A 239 19.48 -12.62 1.55
C LEU A 239 19.75 -12.22 3.02
N ALA A 240 21.01 -11.95 3.37
CA ALA A 240 21.38 -11.49 4.71
C ALA A 240 20.71 -10.16 5.11
N GLU A 241 20.32 -9.30 4.16
CA GLU A 241 19.54 -8.09 4.46
C GLU A 241 18.08 -8.42 4.75
N LEU A 242 17.51 -9.41 4.08
CA LEU A 242 16.13 -9.85 4.30
C LEU A 242 15.99 -10.57 5.65
N GLU A 243 16.97 -11.41 6.01
CA GLU A 243 17.05 -12.04 7.33
C GLU A 243 17.12 -10.99 8.45
N ARG A 244 18.00 -9.99 8.32
CA ARG A 244 18.05 -8.85 9.27
C ARG A 244 16.75 -8.07 9.31
N THR A 245 16.06 -7.93 8.18
CA THR A 245 14.75 -7.27 8.12
C THR A 245 13.71 -8.06 8.90
N GLU A 246 13.70 -9.38 8.77
CA GLU A 246 12.82 -10.27 9.55
C GLU A 246 13.07 -10.14 11.05
N THR A 247 14.33 -10.22 11.48
CA THR A 247 14.71 -10.01 12.90
C THR A 247 14.26 -8.65 13.41
N ARG A 248 14.45 -7.58 12.61
CA ARG A 248 14.03 -6.24 12.98
C ARG A 248 12.50 -6.12 13.10
N LEU A 249 11.75 -6.78 12.23
CA LEU A 249 10.28 -6.78 12.29
C LEU A 249 9.76 -7.57 13.50
N ALA A 250 10.42 -8.68 13.86
CA ALA A 250 10.10 -9.42 15.08
C ALA A 250 10.29 -8.56 16.33
N HIS A 251 11.45 -7.90 16.46
CA HIS A 251 11.70 -6.98 17.58
C HIS A 251 10.75 -5.79 17.62
N LEU A 252 10.46 -5.19 16.45
CA LEU A 252 9.47 -4.12 16.37
C LEU A 252 8.10 -4.58 16.88
N TRP A 253 7.74 -5.83 16.58
CA TRP A 253 6.48 -6.40 17.04
C TRP A 253 6.52 -6.74 18.54
N ASP A 254 7.65 -7.18 19.09
CA ASP A 254 7.82 -7.34 20.54
C ASP A 254 7.49 -6.03 21.27
N GLU A 255 8.03 -4.90 20.79
CA GLU A 255 7.72 -3.57 21.34
C GLU A 255 6.22 -3.21 21.22
N VAL A 256 5.58 -3.57 20.10
CA VAL A 256 4.13 -3.37 19.92
C VAL A 256 3.33 -4.20 20.92
N GLU A 257 3.72 -5.45 21.17
CA GLU A 257 3.07 -6.33 22.15
C GLU A 257 3.23 -5.81 23.57
N ASP A 258 4.41 -5.30 23.94
CA ASP A 258 4.66 -4.70 25.25
C ASP A 258 3.79 -3.46 25.48
N CYS A 259 3.70 -2.55 24.49
CA CYS A 259 2.77 -1.42 24.53
C CYS A 259 1.31 -1.88 24.64
N ALA A 260 0.92 -2.92 23.89
CA ALA A 260 -0.44 -3.44 23.89
C ALA A 260 -0.84 -4.06 25.24
N ARG A 261 0.08 -4.78 25.89
CA ARG A 261 -0.15 -5.43 27.20
C ARG A 261 -0.15 -4.44 28.36
N SER A 262 0.72 -3.43 28.31
CA SER A 262 0.78 -2.37 29.34
C SER A 262 -0.30 -1.31 29.15
N GLY A 263 -0.82 -1.14 27.93
CA GLY A 263 -1.67 -0.01 27.55
C GLY A 263 -0.90 1.29 27.32
N GLU A 264 0.43 1.29 27.49
CA GLU A 264 1.27 2.48 27.37
C GLU A 264 1.80 2.68 25.94
N PHE A 265 1.06 3.44 25.14
CA PHE A 265 1.53 3.91 23.82
C PHE A 265 2.01 5.36 23.92
N ARG A 266 3.32 5.54 24.16
CA ARG A 266 3.89 6.87 24.40
C ARG A 266 3.90 7.72 23.12
N PRO A 267 3.45 8.98 23.15
CA PRO A 267 3.59 9.89 22.02
C PRO A 267 5.06 10.27 21.80
N ARG A 268 5.44 10.51 20.55
CA ARG A 268 6.77 10.98 20.17
C ARG A 268 6.66 12.30 19.41
N ARG A 269 7.29 13.36 19.92
CA ARG A 269 7.30 14.67 19.26
C ARG A 269 8.25 14.65 18.06
N SER A 270 7.80 15.16 16.92
CA SER A 270 8.60 15.35 15.71
C SER A 270 8.03 16.49 14.86
N ARG A 271 8.72 16.87 13.78
CA ARG A 271 8.17 17.84 12.80
C ARG A 271 6.93 17.32 12.06
N LEU A 272 6.70 16.01 12.07
CA LEU A 272 5.51 15.40 11.46
C LEU A 272 4.27 15.59 12.32
N CYS A 273 4.41 16.05 13.58
CA CYS A 273 3.27 16.35 14.42
C CYS A 273 2.39 17.45 13.82
N ASP A 274 2.97 18.43 13.09
CA ASP A 274 2.25 19.52 12.43
C ASP A 274 1.20 19.02 11.41
N TRP A 275 1.31 17.76 10.98
CA TRP A 275 0.47 17.12 9.98
C TRP A 275 -0.25 15.87 10.54
N CYS A 276 -0.19 15.65 11.86
CA CYS A 276 -0.80 14.50 12.51
C CYS A 276 -2.30 14.74 12.71
N ALA A 277 -3.15 13.88 12.17
CA ALA A 277 -4.61 13.96 12.30
C ALA A 277 -5.10 13.80 13.77
N PHE A 278 -4.23 13.36 14.68
CA PHE A 278 -4.58 13.03 16.06
C PHE A 278 -4.11 14.05 17.11
N GLN A 279 -3.89 15.32 16.74
CA GLN A 279 -3.46 16.33 17.72
C GLN A 279 -4.47 16.52 18.85
N GLU A 280 -5.78 16.47 18.54
CA GLU A 280 -6.87 16.60 19.53
C GLU A 280 -6.89 15.47 20.57
N GLN A 281 -6.32 14.30 20.25
CA GLN A 281 -6.22 13.15 21.15
C GLN A 281 -4.81 13.01 21.77
N CYS A 282 -3.87 13.87 21.38
CA CYS A 282 -2.47 13.77 21.79
C CYS A 282 -2.19 14.65 23.02
N PRO A 283 -1.70 14.09 24.13
CA PRO A 283 -1.46 14.85 25.36
C PRO A 283 -0.31 15.84 25.23
N LEU A 284 0.61 15.66 24.26
CA LEU A 284 1.66 16.65 23.97
C LEU A 284 1.11 17.98 23.43
N PHE A 285 -0.14 17.98 22.96
CA PHE A 285 -0.86 19.15 22.45
C PHE A 285 -2.04 19.53 23.35
N GLY A 286 -2.10 18.98 24.58
CA GLY A 286 -3.22 19.18 25.51
C GLY A 286 -4.49 18.39 25.16
N GLY A 287 -4.42 17.48 24.18
CA GLY A 287 -5.52 16.62 23.78
C GLY A 287 -5.82 15.50 24.77
N THR A 288 -7.03 14.93 24.67
CA THR A 288 -7.48 13.82 25.54
C THR A 288 -7.37 12.50 24.79
N THR A 289 -6.46 11.62 25.23
CA THR A 289 -6.35 10.27 24.64
C THR A 289 -7.57 9.43 25.06
N PRO A 290 -8.30 8.82 24.11
CA PRO A 290 -9.45 7.97 24.43
C PRO A 290 -9.02 6.72 25.22
N GLN A 291 -9.99 6.02 25.81
CA GLN A 291 -9.74 4.69 26.37
C GLN A 291 -9.55 3.67 25.23
N ILE A 292 -8.71 2.66 25.45
CA ILE A 292 -8.47 1.62 24.44
C ILE A 292 -9.74 0.76 24.31
N PRO A 293 -10.24 0.48 23.09
CA PRO A 293 -11.38 -0.43 22.92
C PRO A 293 -11.05 -1.86 23.38
N ASP A 294 -12.01 -2.52 24.05
CA ASP A 294 -11.83 -3.87 24.63
C ASP A 294 -11.36 -4.92 23.61
N ASP A 295 -11.85 -4.86 22.38
CA ASP A 295 -11.47 -5.79 21.31
C ASP A 295 -10.20 -5.36 20.56
N GLY A 296 -9.77 -4.10 20.71
CA GLY A 296 -8.66 -3.50 19.97
C GLY A 296 -7.33 -4.18 20.24
N VAL A 297 -6.99 -4.36 21.52
CA VAL A 297 -5.76 -5.05 21.96
C VAL A 297 -5.79 -6.53 21.59
N THR A 298 -6.90 -7.20 21.90
CA THR A 298 -7.09 -8.63 21.57
C THR A 298 -6.90 -8.87 20.07
N ARG A 299 -7.48 -8.00 19.24
CA ARG A 299 -7.30 -8.06 17.80
C ARG A 299 -5.87 -7.77 17.39
N LEU A 300 -5.21 -6.74 17.94
CA LEU A 300 -3.82 -6.42 17.63
C LEU A 300 -2.90 -7.60 17.91
N LEU A 301 -2.98 -8.16 19.12
CA LEU A 301 -2.17 -9.29 19.58
C LEU A 301 -2.41 -10.57 18.79
N SER A 302 -3.56 -10.72 18.12
CA SER A 302 -3.80 -11.86 17.23
C SER A 302 -2.77 -11.95 16.09
N ALA A 303 -2.02 -10.88 15.77
CA ALA A 303 -1.06 -10.90 14.67
C ALA A 303 0.13 -11.83 14.87
N ARG A 304 0.45 -12.26 16.09
CA ARG A 304 1.45 -13.32 16.36
C ARG A 304 0.75 -14.51 17.02
N ARG A 305 1.07 -15.73 16.58
CA ARG A 305 0.48 -16.93 17.18
C ARG A 305 1.26 -17.18 18.45
N THR A 306 0.56 -17.46 19.55
CA THR A 306 1.22 -18.05 20.71
C THR A 306 1.68 -19.44 20.28
N VAL A 307 3.00 -19.64 20.16
CA VAL A 307 3.56 -20.98 19.98
C VAL A 307 3.29 -21.73 21.29
N ALA A 308 2.59 -22.85 21.19
CA ALA A 308 2.29 -23.73 22.32
C ALA A 308 3.54 -24.47 22.80
#